data_AF-A0A645AM77-F1
#
_entry.id   AF-A0A645AM77-F1
#
_cell.length_a   1.000
_cell.length_b   1.000
_cell.length_c   1.000
_cell.angle_alpha   90.00
_cell.angle_beta   90.00
_cell.angle_gamma   90.00
#
_symmetry.space_group_name_H-M   'P 1'
#
loop_
_entity.id
_entity.type
_entity.pdbx_description
1 polymer ?
#
loop_
_entity_poly.entity_id
_entity_poly.type
_entity_poly.pdbx_seq_one_letter_code
_entity_poly.pdbx_strand_id
1 'polypeptide(L)'
;MPIPKEVLAVDRPKNSIVIAYGKNRDRYAVRARVGCRSDGQRRLPVNGPTIGHIVDLRYVPLEENACPPVSESAVDLKDWANVMLAQKLFGSMVDELREVYSSDDALKIWCIATLRVCFGGIKDCELKDAYEESFLSELHPGVALSRNTVSAFLNDLGRTCSKITLFMRGRTSRVGLDHHLLIDGTLKSDESRVNSLSDFSRKARTKGTRDISVLYAFDLEAEEPVCSKCFPGNMLDVTAYSEFISEHHITKGIVVADKGFPQSAAKKHFQENPDLHYLNPLKRDSRIASDLHMLEFTALLGGYEGITYRKEKAADGRFLYSFRDAYRAAKEESDWLKRSRKKNDYSLADLQKARAVFGTVVLECDLDTDAQAIYKAYSKRWEIELVMRFYKSALEFDETRVHDDYSVIGSEFCDFLSSVLTFRMIRAFDQAKLLEQMPYKKVMKILARAKMFNDPGCGWRLIRINPSYEEILKRLDIHPTQKLQPKKKRGRPAKIKHV
;
A
#
# COMPACT_ATOMS: atom_id res chain seq x y z
N MET A 1 -41.59 -28.67 24.62
CA MET A 1 -42.93 -28.22 25.03
C MET A 1 -43.84 -28.11 23.81
N PRO A 2 -45.08 -28.61 23.91
CA PRO A 2 -46.12 -28.38 22.89
C PRO A 2 -46.51 -26.89 22.86
N ILE A 3 -46.93 -26.40 21.69
CA ILE A 3 -47.43 -25.02 21.54
C ILE A 3 -48.75 -24.91 22.31
N PRO A 4 -48.95 -23.89 23.17
CA PRO A 4 -50.20 -23.70 23.91
C PRO A 4 -51.43 -23.65 22.99
N LYS A 5 -52.55 -24.22 23.44
CA LYS A 5 -53.81 -24.24 22.65
C LYS A 5 -54.30 -22.85 22.30
N GLU A 6 -54.12 -21.90 23.23
CA GLU A 6 -54.48 -20.49 23.06
C GLU A 6 -53.74 -19.85 21.87
N VAL A 7 -52.45 -20.16 21.70
CA VAL A 7 -51.64 -19.67 20.57
C VAL A 7 -52.08 -20.32 19.25
N LEU A 8 -52.46 -21.59 19.26
CA LEU A 8 -52.95 -22.28 18.07
C LEU A 8 -54.35 -21.82 17.63
N ALA A 9 -55.13 -21.24 18.55
CA ALA A 9 -56.48 -20.71 18.30
C ALA A 9 -56.50 -19.29 17.73
N VAL A 10 -55.37 -18.57 17.71
CA VAL A 10 -55.26 -17.21 17.17
C VAL A 10 -55.61 -17.18 15.68
N ASP A 11 -56.50 -16.27 15.28
CA ASP A 11 -56.88 -16.06 13.88
C ASP A 11 -55.69 -15.60 13.04
N ARG A 12 -55.49 -16.22 11.87
CA ARG A 12 -54.29 -16.08 11.03
C ARG A 12 -54.56 -16.57 9.60
N PRO A 13 -53.72 -16.20 8.61
CA PRO A 13 -53.93 -16.59 7.22
C PRO A 13 -54.14 -18.09 7.03
N LYS A 14 -55.12 -18.46 6.20
CA LYS A 14 -55.41 -19.85 5.83
C LYS A 14 -54.17 -20.48 5.16
N ASN A 15 -53.97 -21.79 5.34
CA ASN A 15 -52.77 -22.52 4.88
C ASN A 15 -51.44 -22.08 5.54
N SER A 16 -51.46 -21.74 6.82
CA SER A 16 -50.28 -21.45 7.63
C SER A 16 -50.04 -22.49 8.74
N ILE A 17 -48.83 -22.52 9.29
CA ILE A 17 -48.46 -23.31 10.47
C ILE A 17 -47.75 -22.44 11.50
N VAL A 18 -47.97 -22.71 12.78
CA VAL A 18 -47.27 -22.04 13.89
C VAL A 18 -46.08 -22.89 14.31
N ILE A 19 -44.91 -22.27 14.44
CA ILE A 19 -43.68 -22.89 14.94
C ILE A 19 -43.19 -22.11 16.15
N ALA A 20 -42.87 -22.81 17.23
CA ALA A 20 -42.20 -22.21 18.39
C ALA A 20 -40.69 -22.11 18.16
N TYR A 21 -40.11 -20.96 18.50
CA TYR A 21 -38.68 -20.66 18.39
C TYR A 21 -38.20 -19.86 19.61
N GLY A 22 -36.89 -19.57 19.66
CA GLY A 22 -36.25 -18.96 20.82
C GLY A 22 -35.72 -20.01 21.81
N LYS A 23 -34.73 -19.62 22.63
CA LYS A 23 -34.01 -20.52 23.56
C LYS A 23 -34.97 -21.23 24.53
N ASN A 24 -36.07 -20.55 24.89
CA ASN A 24 -37.10 -21.06 25.81
C ASN A 24 -38.38 -21.55 25.09
N ARG A 25 -38.42 -21.53 23.75
CA ARG A 25 -39.62 -21.86 22.93
C ARG A 25 -40.87 -21.05 23.30
N ASP A 26 -40.65 -19.79 23.67
CA ASP A 26 -41.64 -18.81 24.10
C ASP A 26 -42.13 -17.89 22.96
N ARG A 27 -41.49 -17.96 21.78
CA ARG A 27 -41.85 -17.14 20.62
C ARG A 27 -42.49 -17.98 19.54
N TYR A 28 -43.47 -17.43 18.84
CA TYR A 28 -44.28 -18.15 17.86
C TYR A 28 -44.25 -17.48 16.48
N ALA A 29 -43.72 -18.18 15.48
CA ALA A 29 -43.68 -17.73 14.09
C ALA A 29 -44.77 -18.43 13.29
N VAL A 30 -45.46 -17.69 12.43
CA VAL A 30 -46.46 -18.20 11.48
C VAL A 30 -45.79 -18.32 10.12
N ARG A 31 -45.73 -19.54 9.57
CA ARG A 31 -45.13 -19.82 8.25
C ARG A 31 -46.19 -20.24 7.25
N ALA A 32 -46.05 -19.78 6.01
CA ALA A 32 -46.90 -20.24 4.91
C ALA A 32 -46.60 -21.70 4.56
N ARG A 33 -47.60 -22.47 4.11
CA ARG A 33 -47.38 -23.77 3.48
C ARG A 33 -47.21 -23.57 1.98
N VAL A 34 -46.08 -24.00 1.42
CA VAL A 34 -45.68 -23.70 0.03
C VAL A 34 -45.64 -24.94 -0.86
N GLY A 35 -46.31 -26.01 -0.44
CA GLY A 35 -46.49 -27.22 -1.23
C GLY A 35 -46.52 -28.48 -0.36
N CYS A 36 -46.34 -29.63 -1.01
CA CYS A 36 -46.22 -30.93 -0.35
C CYS A 36 -45.04 -31.71 -0.95
N ARG A 37 -44.27 -32.41 -0.09
CA ARG A 37 -43.27 -33.40 -0.50
C ARG A 37 -43.85 -34.81 -0.33
N SER A 38 -43.48 -35.73 -1.22
CA SER A 38 -43.85 -37.14 -1.07
C SER A 38 -42.87 -37.85 -0.15
N ASP A 39 -43.39 -38.59 0.82
CA ASP A 39 -42.63 -39.50 1.68
C ASP A 39 -43.31 -40.87 1.64
N GLY A 40 -42.86 -41.71 0.70
CA GLY A 40 -43.56 -42.93 0.32
C GLY A 40 -44.98 -42.66 -0.19
N GLN A 41 -45.99 -43.30 0.42
CA GLN A 41 -47.41 -43.14 0.07
C GLN A 41 -48.07 -41.87 0.64
N ARG A 42 -47.37 -41.07 1.46
CA ARG A 42 -47.94 -39.89 2.14
C ARG A 42 -47.40 -38.60 1.54
N ARG A 43 -48.29 -37.62 1.33
CA ARG A 43 -47.91 -36.24 0.97
C ARG A 43 -47.81 -35.38 2.23
N LEU A 44 -46.60 -34.96 2.59
CA LEU A 44 -46.33 -34.10 3.75
C LEU A 44 -46.25 -32.64 3.32
N PRO A 45 -46.91 -31.70 4.02
CA PRO A 45 -46.82 -30.27 3.71
C PRO A 45 -45.40 -29.74 3.95
N VAL A 46 -44.94 -28.86 3.05
CA VAL A 46 -43.66 -28.17 3.14
C VAL A 46 -43.89 -26.74 3.63
N ASN A 47 -43.20 -26.36 4.70
CA ASN A 47 -43.26 -25.02 5.27
C ASN A 47 -42.36 -24.08 4.47
N GLY A 48 -42.88 -22.94 4.03
CA GLY A 48 -42.09 -21.89 3.38
C GLY A 48 -41.76 -20.72 4.31
N PRO A 49 -41.70 -19.48 3.82
CA PRO A 49 -41.23 -18.35 4.62
C PRO A 49 -42.18 -18.03 5.77
N THR A 50 -41.63 -17.38 6.80
CA THR A 50 -42.43 -16.75 7.85
C THR A 50 -43.23 -15.63 7.23
N ILE A 51 -44.52 -15.55 7.57
CA ILE A 51 -45.47 -14.53 7.10
C ILE A 51 -45.97 -13.65 8.25
N GLY A 52 -45.57 -13.94 9.48
CA GLY A 52 -45.89 -13.13 10.65
C GLY A 52 -45.52 -13.85 11.95
N HIS A 53 -45.81 -13.21 13.07
CA HIS A 53 -45.56 -13.71 14.41
C HIS A 53 -46.85 -13.67 15.24
N ILE A 54 -46.95 -14.51 16.26
CA ILE A 54 -48.00 -14.37 17.28
C ILE A 54 -47.37 -13.73 18.50
N VAL A 55 -47.84 -12.53 18.83
CA VAL A 55 -47.40 -11.73 19.97
C VAL A 55 -48.67 -11.35 20.75
N ASP A 56 -48.67 -11.60 22.06
CA ASP A 56 -49.82 -11.33 22.96
C ASP A 56 -51.16 -11.88 22.44
N LEU A 57 -51.14 -13.14 21.96
CA LEU A 57 -52.29 -13.85 21.39
C LEU A 57 -52.93 -13.16 20.18
N ARG A 58 -52.18 -12.31 19.48
CA ARG A 58 -52.58 -11.67 18.21
C ARG A 58 -51.61 -12.01 17.12
N TYR A 59 -52.13 -12.28 15.92
CA TYR A 59 -51.31 -12.44 14.74
C TYR A 59 -50.85 -11.06 14.25
N VAL A 60 -49.53 -10.90 14.17
CA VAL A 60 -48.86 -9.72 13.63
C VAL A 60 -48.26 -10.13 12.29
N PRO A 61 -48.80 -9.69 11.14
CA PRO A 61 -48.21 -9.99 9.84
C PRO A 61 -46.79 -9.40 9.74
N LEU A 62 -45.91 -10.06 8.99
CA LEU A 62 -44.66 -9.42 8.58
C LEU A 62 -45.02 -8.30 7.61
N GLU A 63 -44.86 -7.05 8.02
CA GLU A 63 -45.06 -5.92 7.11
C GLU A 63 -44.02 -6.03 5.98
N GLU A 64 -44.47 -6.10 4.72
CA GLU A 64 -43.58 -6.12 3.55
C GLU A 64 -42.72 -4.84 3.46
N ASN A 65 -43.11 -3.78 4.17
CA ASN A 65 -42.40 -2.51 4.31
C ASN A 65 -42.05 -2.19 5.77
N ALA A 66 -41.86 -3.21 6.62
CA ALA A 66 -41.37 -2.98 7.98
C ALA A 66 -40.06 -2.19 7.91
N CYS A 67 -39.89 -1.19 8.76
CA CYS A 67 -38.57 -0.59 8.96
C CYS A 67 -37.58 -1.72 9.28
N PRO A 68 -36.49 -1.88 8.51
CA PRO A 68 -35.51 -2.89 8.79
C PRO A 68 -34.99 -2.69 10.22
N PRO A 69 -34.66 -3.76 10.95
CA PRO A 69 -34.03 -3.60 12.25
C PRO A 69 -32.74 -2.78 12.09
N VAL A 70 -32.34 -2.05 13.14
CA VAL A 70 -31.13 -1.21 13.12
C VAL A 70 -29.90 -2.02 12.67
N SER A 71 -29.83 -3.30 13.01
CA SER A 71 -28.76 -4.23 12.61
C SER A 71 -28.68 -4.54 11.11
N GLU A 72 -29.77 -4.30 10.36
CA GLU A 72 -29.85 -4.51 8.91
C GLU A 72 -29.96 -3.17 8.15
N SER A 73 -29.96 -2.05 8.88
CA SER A 73 -30.01 -0.72 8.29
C SER A 73 -28.67 -0.36 7.65
N ALA A 74 -28.72 0.37 6.54
CA ALA A 74 -27.51 0.81 5.86
C ALA A 74 -26.76 1.87 6.68
N VAL A 75 -25.45 1.96 6.46
CA VAL A 75 -24.64 3.01 7.09
C VAL A 75 -24.93 4.34 6.41
N ASP A 76 -25.62 5.24 7.12
CA ASP A 76 -25.99 6.57 6.61
C ASP A 76 -24.94 7.66 6.90
N LEU A 77 -23.86 7.37 7.62
CA LEU A 77 -22.75 8.29 7.87
C LEU A 77 -21.44 7.64 7.43
N LYS A 78 -20.79 8.20 6.39
CA LYS A 78 -19.62 7.58 5.76
C LYS A 78 -18.38 8.48 5.69
N ASP A 79 -17.21 7.90 5.86
CA ASP A 79 -15.92 8.57 5.60
C ASP A 79 -15.78 8.94 4.12
N TRP A 80 -15.42 10.20 3.85
CA TRP A 80 -15.52 10.78 2.50
C TRP A 80 -14.20 11.33 1.95
N ALA A 81 -13.60 12.34 2.59
CA ALA A 81 -12.58 13.12 1.90
C ALA A 81 -11.29 12.35 1.61
N ASN A 82 -10.84 11.48 2.52
CA ASN A 82 -9.69 10.60 2.31
C ASN A 82 -9.95 9.63 1.14
N VAL A 83 -11.14 9.02 1.08
CA VAL A 83 -11.54 8.10 0.02
C VAL A 83 -11.68 8.81 -1.32
N MET A 84 -12.26 10.00 -1.36
CA MET A 84 -12.40 10.77 -2.59
C MET A 84 -11.07 11.25 -3.14
N LEU A 85 -10.14 11.63 -2.26
CA LEU A 85 -8.78 11.93 -2.66
C LEU A 85 -8.10 10.69 -3.25
N ALA A 86 -8.25 9.53 -2.61
CA ALA A 86 -7.72 8.27 -3.14
C ALA A 86 -8.32 7.94 -4.52
N GLN A 87 -9.64 8.06 -4.70
CA GLN A 87 -10.30 7.87 -5.98
C GLN A 87 -9.76 8.80 -7.06
N LYS A 88 -9.53 10.09 -6.72
CA LYS A 88 -8.98 11.09 -7.66
C LYS A 88 -7.55 10.76 -8.09
N LEU A 89 -6.69 10.38 -7.14
CA LEU A 89 -5.25 10.20 -7.40
C LEU A 89 -4.89 8.79 -7.88
N PHE A 90 -5.71 7.80 -7.57
CA PHE A 90 -5.39 6.39 -7.76
C PHE A 90 -6.42 5.64 -8.59
N GLY A 91 -7.48 6.30 -9.08
CA GLY A 91 -8.50 5.67 -9.92
C GLY A 91 -7.94 5.03 -11.19
N SER A 92 -6.93 5.64 -11.82
CA SER A 92 -6.27 5.08 -13.01
C SER A 92 -5.56 3.75 -12.76
N MET A 93 -5.21 3.45 -11.50
CA MET A 93 -4.56 2.18 -11.14
C MET A 93 -5.48 0.98 -11.37
N VAL A 94 -6.80 1.18 -11.33
CA VAL A 94 -7.75 0.11 -11.65
C VAL A 94 -7.57 -0.36 -13.10
N ASP A 95 -7.26 0.55 -14.01
CA ASP A 95 -7.06 0.21 -15.43
C ASP A 95 -5.74 -0.53 -15.62
N GLU A 96 -4.67 -0.11 -14.92
CA GLU A 96 -3.40 -0.86 -14.89
C GLU A 96 -3.58 -2.28 -14.32
N LEU A 97 -4.40 -2.44 -13.26
CA LEU A 97 -4.70 -3.75 -12.69
C LEU A 97 -5.52 -4.62 -13.66
N ARG A 98 -6.44 -4.04 -14.42
CA ARG A 98 -7.28 -4.75 -15.40
C ARG A 98 -6.50 -5.29 -16.60
N GLU A 99 -5.29 -4.80 -16.85
CA GLU A 99 -4.39 -5.40 -17.86
C GLU A 99 -4.01 -6.86 -17.49
N VAL A 100 -4.08 -7.23 -16.20
CA VAL A 100 -3.61 -8.54 -15.69
C VAL A 100 -4.69 -9.29 -14.88
N TYR A 101 -5.59 -8.58 -14.22
CA TYR A 101 -6.61 -9.13 -13.33
C TYR A 101 -8.02 -8.96 -13.89
N SER A 102 -8.95 -9.83 -13.44
CA SER A 102 -10.37 -9.65 -13.72
C SER A 102 -10.86 -8.32 -13.13
N SER A 103 -11.94 -7.74 -13.65
CA SER A 103 -12.46 -6.47 -13.10
C SER A 103 -12.83 -6.58 -11.62
N ASP A 104 -13.33 -7.73 -11.18
CA ASP A 104 -13.71 -7.95 -9.78
C ASP A 104 -12.47 -8.02 -8.88
N ASP A 105 -11.42 -8.72 -9.32
CA ASP A 105 -10.17 -8.83 -8.56
C ASP A 105 -9.41 -7.50 -8.55
N ALA A 106 -9.35 -6.79 -9.68
CA ALA A 106 -8.74 -5.47 -9.77
C ALA A 106 -9.39 -4.48 -8.79
N LEU A 107 -10.72 -4.44 -8.72
CA LEU A 107 -11.44 -3.61 -7.75
C LEU A 107 -11.18 -4.06 -6.31
N LYS A 108 -11.12 -5.37 -6.05
CA LYS A 108 -10.85 -5.90 -4.70
C LYS A 108 -9.45 -5.52 -4.23
N ILE A 109 -8.43 -5.69 -5.07
CA ILE A 109 -7.03 -5.27 -4.82
C ILE A 109 -6.97 -3.75 -4.57
N TRP A 110 -7.61 -2.96 -5.44
CA TRP A 110 -7.61 -1.51 -5.35
C TRP A 110 -8.30 -1.01 -4.07
N CYS A 111 -9.42 -1.62 -3.68
CA CYS A 111 -10.12 -1.29 -2.43
C CYS A 111 -9.26 -1.63 -1.20
N ILE A 112 -8.63 -2.82 -1.17
CA ILE A 112 -7.73 -3.20 -0.07
C ILE A 112 -6.61 -2.17 0.09
N ALA A 113 -5.93 -1.82 -1.01
CA ALA A 113 -4.85 -0.84 -0.98
C ALA A 113 -5.33 0.56 -0.53
N THR A 114 -6.49 1.00 -1.03
CA THR A 114 -7.10 2.29 -0.66
C THR A 114 -7.45 2.34 0.83
N LEU A 115 -8.04 1.28 1.37
CA LEU A 115 -8.41 1.20 2.78
C LEU A 115 -7.19 1.21 3.70
N ARG A 116 -6.11 0.50 3.34
CA ARG A 116 -4.85 0.50 4.11
C ARG A 116 -4.22 1.89 4.23
N VAL A 117 -4.37 2.76 3.21
CA VAL A 117 -3.91 4.15 3.26
C VAL A 117 -4.88 5.07 4.00
N CYS A 118 -6.18 4.92 3.75
CA CYS A 118 -7.21 5.78 4.34
C CYS A 118 -7.40 5.55 5.84
N PHE A 119 -7.14 4.32 6.30
CA PHE A 119 -7.30 3.85 7.66
C PHE A 119 -6.00 3.17 8.10
N GLY A 120 -4.98 3.97 8.44
CA GLY A 120 -3.66 3.46 8.81
C GLY A 120 -3.72 2.43 9.94
N GLY A 121 -2.97 1.34 9.78
CA GLY A 121 -2.93 0.24 10.75
C GLY A 121 -4.08 -0.77 10.67
N ILE A 122 -5.05 -0.57 9.76
CA ILE A 122 -6.20 -1.48 9.59
C ILE A 122 -5.77 -2.93 9.36
N LYS A 123 -6.47 -3.86 10.01
CA LYS A 123 -6.26 -5.30 9.86
C LYS A 123 -7.16 -5.86 8.77
N ASP A 124 -6.75 -6.94 8.14
CA ASP A 124 -7.53 -7.57 7.06
C ASP A 124 -8.95 -7.99 7.50
N CYS A 125 -9.15 -8.30 8.78
CA CYS A 125 -10.48 -8.61 9.33
C CYS A 125 -11.41 -7.41 9.49
N GLU A 126 -10.87 -6.18 9.46
CA GLU A 126 -11.60 -4.92 9.63
C GLU A 126 -11.97 -4.27 8.29
N LEU A 127 -11.42 -4.77 7.17
CA LEU A 127 -11.59 -4.18 5.84
C LEU A 127 -13.06 -4.12 5.40
N LYS A 128 -13.88 -5.11 5.77
CA LYS A 128 -15.31 -5.11 5.46
C LYS A 128 -16.01 -3.90 6.07
N ASP A 129 -15.81 -3.71 7.37
CA ASP A 129 -16.50 -2.65 8.12
C ASP A 129 -16.01 -1.28 7.63
N ALA A 130 -14.70 -1.09 7.46
CA ALA A 130 -14.15 0.15 6.91
C ALA A 130 -14.63 0.46 5.48
N TYR A 131 -14.86 -0.56 4.65
CA TYR A 131 -15.45 -0.39 3.32
C TYR A 131 -16.94 0.01 3.39
N GLU A 132 -17.72 -0.63 4.25
CA GLU A 132 -19.15 -0.33 4.44
C GLU A 132 -19.37 1.06 5.09
N GLU A 133 -18.48 1.45 6.00
CA GLU A 133 -18.48 2.74 6.71
C GLU A 133 -17.80 3.88 5.92
N SER A 134 -17.17 3.60 4.78
CA SER A 134 -16.61 4.62 3.91
C SER A 134 -17.38 4.76 2.62
N PHE A 135 -17.24 5.90 1.96
CA PHE A 135 -17.91 6.16 0.69
C PHE A 135 -17.42 5.26 -0.45
N LEU A 136 -16.39 4.44 -0.19
CA LEU A 136 -15.88 3.43 -1.11
C LEU A 136 -16.98 2.45 -1.54
N SER A 137 -17.87 2.08 -0.61
CA SER A 137 -19.02 1.21 -0.89
C SER A 137 -20.11 1.84 -1.77
N GLU A 138 -20.15 3.17 -1.86
CA GLU A 138 -21.02 3.89 -2.81
C GLU A 138 -20.35 4.05 -4.18
N LEU A 139 -19.02 4.22 -4.22
CA LEU A 139 -18.25 4.33 -5.47
C LEU A 139 -18.18 3.00 -6.22
N HIS A 140 -17.89 1.92 -5.49
CA HIS A 140 -17.67 0.58 -6.02
C HIS A 140 -18.56 -0.41 -5.28
N PRO A 141 -19.88 -0.43 -5.51
CA PRO A 141 -20.80 -1.25 -4.74
C PRO A 141 -20.57 -2.75 -4.96
N GLY A 142 -20.73 -3.53 -3.89
CA GLY A 142 -20.70 -4.99 -3.94
C GLY A 142 -19.31 -5.65 -3.89
N VAL A 143 -18.23 -4.91 -3.60
CA VAL A 143 -16.91 -5.52 -3.41
C VAL A 143 -16.90 -6.38 -2.14
N ALA A 144 -16.59 -7.66 -2.30
CA ALA A 144 -16.58 -8.62 -1.20
C ALA A 144 -15.27 -8.55 -0.38
N LEU A 145 -15.34 -7.96 0.82
CA LEU A 145 -14.20 -7.75 1.72
C LEU A 145 -14.37 -8.42 3.09
N SER A 146 -15.22 -9.46 3.19
CA SER A 146 -15.34 -10.23 4.45
C SER A 146 -14.00 -10.85 4.85
N ARG A 147 -13.77 -11.04 6.15
CA ARG A 147 -12.53 -11.64 6.70
C ARG A 147 -12.11 -12.91 5.94
N ASN A 148 -13.04 -13.84 5.71
CA ASN A 148 -12.75 -15.10 5.03
C ASN A 148 -12.43 -14.88 3.55
N THR A 149 -13.16 -13.96 2.90
CA THR A 149 -12.92 -13.62 1.49
C THR A 149 -11.56 -12.98 1.30
N VAL A 150 -11.18 -12.01 2.14
CA VAL A 150 -9.88 -11.33 2.05
C VAL A 150 -8.75 -12.31 2.32
N SER A 151 -8.85 -13.12 3.38
CA SER A 151 -7.80 -14.10 3.71
C SER A 151 -7.56 -15.10 2.58
N ALA A 152 -8.62 -15.66 1.99
CA ALA A 152 -8.49 -16.55 0.84
C ALA A 152 -7.94 -15.81 -0.39
N PHE A 153 -8.45 -14.60 -0.65
CA PHE A 153 -8.05 -13.81 -1.81
C PHE A 153 -6.57 -13.41 -1.78
N LEU A 154 -6.04 -12.97 -0.64
CA LEU A 154 -4.61 -12.64 -0.50
C LEU A 154 -3.74 -13.89 -0.70
N ASN A 155 -4.19 -15.06 -0.23
CA ASN A 155 -3.50 -16.31 -0.47
C ASN A 155 -3.48 -16.66 -1.98
N ASP A 156 -4.63 -16.59 -2.65
CA ASP A 156 -4.75 -16.86 -4.09
C ASP A 156 -3.93 -15.89 -4.94
N LEU A 157 -3.85 -14.62 -4.52
CA LEU A 157 -3.03 -13.59 -5.14
C LEU A 157 -1.54 -13.97 -5.05
N GLY A 158 -1.07 -14.39 -3.88
CA GLY A 158 0.30 -14.89 -3.72
C GLY A 158 0.57 -16.22 -4.42
N ARG A 159 -0.41 -17.11 -4.58
CA ARG A 159 -0.26 -18.32 -5.41
C ARG A 159 -0.09 -17.98 -6.89
N THR A 160 -0.57 -16.81 -7.31
CA THR A 160 -0.49 -16.32 -8.68
C THR A 160 0.61 -15.28 -8.86
N CYS A 161 1.80 -15.51 -8.26
CA CYS A 161 2.99 -14.66 -8.41
C CYS A 161 3.26 -14.21 -9.85
N SER A 162 3.01 -15.06 -10.85
CA SER A 162 3.18 -14.70 -12.26
C SER A 162 2.38 -13.47 -12.68
N LYS A 163 1.16 -13.28 -12.15
CA LYS A 163 0.35 -12.08 -12.39
C LYS A 163 0.92 -10.86 -11.68
N ILE A 164 1.41 -11.01 -10.45
CA ILE A 164 2.13 -9.94 -9.74
C ILE A 164 3.34 -9.51 -10.56
N THR A 165 4.17 -10.45 -11.00
CA THR A 165 5.34 -10.18 -11.84
C THR A 165 4.95 -9.49 -13.16
N LEU A 166 3.90 -9.95 -13.85
CA LEU A 166 3.43 -9.31 -15.08
C LEU A 166 2.97 -7.86 -14.85
N PHE A 167 2.25 -7.61 -13.75
CA PHE A 167 1.85 -6.26 -13.37
C PHE A 167 3.07 -5.36 -13.08
N MET A 168 4.04 -5.86 -12.32
CA MET A 168 5.27 -5.12 -12.04
C MET A 168 6.07 -4.84 -13.32
N ARG A 169 6.14 -5.81 -14.25
CA ARG A 169 6.76 -5.61 -15.58
C ARG A 169 6.03 -4.56 -16.41
N GLY A 170 4.70 -4.54 -16.35
CA GLY A 170 3.90 -3.50 -16.98
C GLY A 170 4.31 -2.11 -16.49
N ARG A 171 4.53 -1.95 -15.18
CA ARG A 171 4.99 -0.67 -14.60
C ARG A 171 6.44 -0.34 -14.98
N THR A 172 7.38 -1.29 -14.88
CA THR A 172 8.78 -1.04 -15.28
C THR A 172 8.93 -0.70 -16.75
N SER A 173 8.08 -1.25 -17.63
CA SER A 173 8.08 -0.91 -19.07
C SER A 173 7.76 0.57 -19.36
N ARG A 174 7.13 1.28 -18.41
CA ARG A 174 6.76 2.70 -18.56
C ARG A 174 7.85 3.66 -18.07
N VAL A 175 8.92 3.16 -17.47
CA VAL A 175 10.07 3.96 -17.02
C VAL A 175 10.73 4.63 -18.22
N GLY A 176 11.08 5.92 -18.12
CA GLY A 176 11.81 6.63 -19.17
C GLY A 176 13.28 6.23 -19.23
N LEU A 177 13.93 6.45 -20.38
CA LEU A 177 15.36 6.15 -20.56
C LEU A 177 16.25 6.97 -19.62
N ASP A 178 15.84 8.20 -19.34
CA ASP A 178 16.51 9.19 -18.50
C ASP A 178 16.01 9.22 -17.05
N HIS A 179 15.08 8.32 -16.69
CA HIS A 179 14.54 8.24 -15.34
C HIS A 179 15.56 7.60 -14.38
N HIS A 180 15.64 8.12 -13.17
CA HIS A 180 16.46 7.62 -12.10
C HIS A 180 15.66 6.66 -11.21
N LEU A 181 16.05 5.38 -11.27
CA LEU A 181 15.46 4.32 -10.45
C LEU A 181 16.28 4.13 -9.17
N LEU A 182 15.76 4.61 -8.05
CA LEU A 182 16.33 4.29 -6.75
C LEU A 182 15.97 2.86 -6.37
N ILE A 183 16.97 2.03 -6.08
CA ILE A 183 16.76 0.67 -5.59
C ILE A 183 17.31 0.54 -4.17
N ASP A 184 16.45 0.13 -3.24
CA ASP A 184 16.83 -0.10 -1.85
C ASP A 184 15.97 -1.18 -1.19
N GLY A 185 16.53 -1.78 -0.14
CA GLY A 185 15.92 -2.86 0.63
C GLY A 185 15.49 -2.41 2.01
N THR A 186 14.32 -2.86 2.44
CA THR A 186 13.80 -2.59 3.79
C THR A 186 13.40 -3.88 4.48
N LEU A 187 13.78 -4.01 5.75
CA LEU A 187 13.40 -5.16 6.58
C LEU A 187 12.05 -4.92 7.24
N LYS A 188 11.12 -5.86 7.11
CA LYS A 188 9.89 -5.92 7.91
C LYS A 188 9.98 -7.06 8.89
N SER A 189 9.49 -6.87 10.11
CA SER A 189 9.51 -7.94 11.11
C SER A 189 8.51 -9.03 10.75
N ASP A 190 8.94 -10.27 10.84
CA ASP A 190 8.15 -11.46 10.55
C ASP A 190 8.64 -12.59 11.44
N GLU A 191 7.80 -13.02 12.39
CA GLU A 191 8.10 -14.11 13.32
C GLU A 191 7.39 -15.42 12.96
N SER A 192 6.88 -15.54 11.74
CA SER A 192 6.26 -16.78 11.27
C SER A 192 7.27 -17.92 11.33
N ARG A 193 6.81 -19.11 11.70
CA ARG A 193 7.57 -20.37 11.56
C ARG A 193 7.07 -21.19 10.37
N VAL A 194 6.16 -20.61 9.58
CA VAL A 194 5.42 -21.30 8.52
C VAL A 194 5.96 -20.92 7.14
N ASN A 195 6.24 -19.63 6.92
CA ASN A 195 6.78 -19.17 5.64
C ASN A 195 8.30 -19.32 5.58
N SER A 196 8.81 -19.41 4.35
CA SER A 196 10.24 -19.51 4.00
C SER A 196 10.95 -18.16 3.96
N LEU A 197 10.22 -17.05 4.08
CA LEU A 197 10.75 -15.69 4.02
C LEU A 197 11.27 -15.20 5.40
N SER A 198 10.70 -15.70 6.50
CA SER A 198 11.04 -15.32 7.86
C SER A 198 12.38 -15.89 8.29
N ASP A 199 13.40 -15.03 8.38
CA ASP A 199 14.72 -15.45 8.84
C ASP A 199 15.46 -14.32 9.59
N PHE A 200 16.52 -14.68 10.32
CA PHE A 200 17.34 -13.75 11.06
C PHE A 200 18.14 -12.86 10.12
N SER A 201 17.78 -11.59 10.09
CA SER A 201 18.48 -10.58 9.30
C SER A 201 19.78 -10.13 9.96
N ARG A 202 20.55 -9.29 9.26
CA ARG A 202 21.72 -8.58 9.84
C ARG A 202 21.39 -7.77 11.10
N LYS A 203 20.12 -7.43 11.34
CA LYS A 203 19.66 -6.70 12.53
C LYS A 203 19.27 -7.61 13.69
N ALA A 204 19.27 -8.93 13.50
CA ALA A 204 18.94 -9.91 14.53
C ALA A 204 19.77 -9.74 15.81
N ARG A 205 21.07 -9.44 15.69
CA ARG A 205 21.96 -9.24 16.85
C ARG A 205 21.51 -8.09 17.77
N THR A 206 20.83 -7.08 17.21
CA THR A 206 20.37 -5.91 17.97
C THR A 206 18.90 -6.04 18.38
N LYS A 207 18.06 -6.59 17.51
CA LYS A 207 16.61 -6.66 17.72
C LYS A 207 16.11 -7.96 18.33
N GLY A 208 16.81 -9.07 18.13
CA GLY A 208 16.38 -10.40 18.55
C GLY A 208 15.21 -10.98 17.75
N THR A 209 14.83 -10.36 16.63
CA THR A 209 13.69 -10.77 15.79
C THR A 209 14.13 -11.25 14.41
N ARG A 210 13.29 -12.06 13.79
CA ARG A 210 13.30 -12.43 12.37
C ARG A 210 12.56 -11.40 11.55
N ASP A 211 12.94 -11.32 10.28
CA ASP A 211 12.41 -10.34 9.34
C ASP A 211 12.15 -11.02 7.98
N ILE A 212 11.40 -10.34 7.12
CA ILE A 212 11.49 -10.48 5.67
C ILE A 212 12.24 -9.26 5.10
N SER A 213 12.86 -9.42 3.94
CA SER A 213 13.42 -8.31 3.18
C SER A 213 12.49 -7.94 2.04
N VAL A 214 12.18 -6.66 1.87
CA VAL A 214 11.40 -6.16 0.74
C VAL A 214 12.24 -5.17 -0.04
N LEU A 215 12.51 -5.49 -1.31
CA LEU A 215 13.23 -4.63 -2.23
C LEU A 215 12.24 -3.78 -3.03
N TYR A 216 12.54 -2.50 -3.20
CA TYR A 216 11.72 -1.58 -4.00
C TYR A 216 12.57 -0.90 -5.08
N ALA A 217 11.95 -0.66 -6.23
CA ALA A 217 12.39 0.35 -7.18
C ALA A 217 11.47 1.57 -7.10
N PHE A 218 12.04 2.75 -6.94
CA PHE A 218 11.34 4.03 -6.91
C PHE A 218 11.82 4.92 -8.05
N ASP A 219 10.89 5.45 -8.82
CA ASP A 219 11.17 6.36 -9.93
C ASP A 219 11.11 7.81 -9.42
N LEU A 220 12.25 8.51 -9.49
CA LEU A 220 12.38 9.88 -9.00
C LEU A 220 11.59 10.90 -9.82
N GLU A 221 11.41 10.66 -11.12
CA GLU A 221 10.73 11.56 -12.04
C GLU A 221 9.22 11.39 -11.93
N ALA A 222 8.74 10.14 -11.82
CA ALA A 222 7.33 9.85 -11.54
C ALA A 222 6.93 10.13 -10.08
N GLU A 223 7.92 10.21 -9.18
CA GLU A 223 7.77 10.32 -7.73
C GLU A 223 6.93 9.18 -7.14
N GLU A 224 7.06 7.95 -7.64
CA GLU A 224 6.33 6.79 -7.12
C GLU A 224 7.09 5.46 -7.24
N PRO A 225 6.77 4.46 -6.39
CA PRO A 225 7.26 3.10 -6.54
C PRO A 225 6.83 2.47 -7.87
N VAL A 226 7.77 1.79 -8.53
CA VAL A 226 7.55 1.13 -9.81
C VAL A 226 7.30 -0.37 -9.64
N CYS A 227 8.14 -1.03 -8.84
CA CYS A 227 7.98 -2.44 -8.49
C CYS A 227 8.57 -2.76 -7.12
N SER A 228 8.17 -3.90 -6.55
CA SER A 228 8.73 -4.45 -5.32
C SER A 228 8.74 -5.98 -5.32
N LYS A 229 9.57 -6.57 -4.47
CA LYS A 229 9.58 -8.03 -4.23
C LYS A 229 10.09 -8.37 -2.85
N CYS A 230 9.52 -9.44 -2.30
CA CYS A 230 9.90 -10.02 -1.02
C CYS A 230 11.02 -11.06 -1.21
N PHE A 231 11.95 -11.06 -0.28
CA PHE A 231 13.06 -11.99 -0.16
C PHE A 231 13.16 -12.46 1.30
N PRO A 232 13.81 -13.61 1.55
CA PRO A 232 14.11 -14.04 2.92
C PRO A 232 14.88 -12.99 3.72
N GLY A 233 14.61 -12.86 5.02
CA GLY A 233 15.23 -11.83 5.87
C GLY A 233 16.75 -11.92 5.99
N ASN A 234 17.32 -13.11 5.82
CA ASN A 234 18.75 -13.38 5.81
C ASN A 234 19.40 -13.17 4.42
N MET A 235 18.61 -12.90 3.37
CA MET A 235 19.12 -12.74 2.02
C MET A 235 19.99 -11.49 1.92
N LEU A 236 21.18 -11.65 1.34
CA LEU A 236 22.06 -10.52 1.06
C LEU A 236 21.47 -9.67 -0.06
N ASP A 237 21.43 -8.36 0.16
CA ASP A 237 21.00 -7.35 -0.81
C ASP A 237 21.65 -7.55 -2.19
N VAL A 238 22.94 -7.89 -2.21
CA VAL A 238 23.72 -8.16 -3.44
C VAL A 238 23.17 -9.34 -4.26
N THR A 239 22.65 -10.37 -3.59
CA THR A 239 22.09 -11.56 -4.24
C THR A 239 20.69 -11.28 -4.76
N ALA A 240 19.86 -10.63 -3.94
CA ALA A 240 18.51 -10.24 -4.31
C ALA A 240 18.49 -9.28 -5.52
N TYR A 241 19.51 -8.44 -5.65
CA TYR A 241 19.58 -7.40 -6.68
C TYR A 241 19.49 -7.91 -8.12
N SER A 242 20.29 -8.93 -8.47
CA SER A 242 20.29 -9.47 -9.85
C SER A 242 18.95 -10.13 -10.19
N GLU A 243 18.39 -10.89 -9.25
CA GLU A 243 17.09 -11.52 -9.42
C GLU A 243 15.98 -10.47 -9.56
N PHE A 244 16.05 -9.40 -8.78
CA PHE A 244 15.09 -8.30 -8.81
C PHE A 244 15.06 -7.57 -10.15
N ILE A 245 16.23 -7.26 -10.73
CA ILE A 245 16.35 -6.63 -12.06
C ILE A 245 15.79 -7.56 -13.15
N SER A 246 16.22 -8.82 -13.13
CA SER A 246 15.81 -9.84 -14.09
C SER A 246 14.31 -10.09 -14.09
N GLU A 247 13.74 -10.38 -12.91
CA GLU A 247 12.35 -10.79 -12.79
C GLU A 247 11.37 -9.68 -13.20
N HIS A 248 11.67 -8.42 -12.87
CA HIS A 248 10.83 -7.28 -13.22
C HIS A 248 11.16 -6.66 -14.58
N HIS A 249 12.12 -7.21 -15.32
CA HIS A 249 12.54 -6.70 -16.64
C HIS A 249 12.89 -5.20 -16.60
N ILE A 250 13.68 -4.81 -15.60
CA ILE A 250 14.24 -3.46 -15.56
C ILE A 250 15.33 -3.41 -16.64
N THR A 251 14.98 -2.86 -17.80
CA THR A 251 15.79 -2.88 -19.02
C THR A 251 16.22 -1.49 -19.48
N LYS A 252 15.74 -0.44 -18.80
CA LYS A 252 16.04 0.95 -19.11
C LYS A 252 16.02 1.83 -17.87
N GLY A 253 16.63 3.01 -18.00
CA GLY A 253 16.74 4.00 -16.92
C GLY A 253 18.11 3.95 -16.24
N ILE A 254 18.30 4.84 -15.28
CA ILE A 254 19.55 5.00 -14.52
C ILE A 254 19.34 4.46 -13.11
N VAL A 255 19.89 3.29 -12.81
CA VAL A 255 19.78 2.69 -11.48
C VAL A 255 20.71 3.40 -10.51
N VAL A 256 20.15 4.08 -9.52
CA VAL A 256 20.89 4.76 -8.45
C VAL A 256 20.72 3.95 -7.16
N ALA A 257 21.79 3.30 -6.71
CA ALA A 257 21.71 2.42 -5.55
C ALA A 257 22.81 2.70 -4.53
N ASP A 258 22.65 2.21 -3.29
CA ASP A 258 23.69 2.31 -2.26
C ASP A 258 24.79 1.23 -2.46
N LYS A 259 25.82 1.26 -1.63
CA LYS A 259 26.97 0.34 -1.65
C LYS A 259 26.60 -1.13 -1.53
N GLY A 260 25.39 -1.43 -1.04
CA GLY A 260 24.84 -2.78 -0.94
C GLY A 260 24.47 -3.41 -2.29
N PHE A 261 24.33 -2.58 -3.34
CA PHE A 261 23.82 -2.97 -4.66
C PHE A 261 24.82 -2.61 -5.77
N PRO A 262 26.05 -3.17 -5.76
CA PRO A 262 27.07 -2.83 -6.75
C PRO A 262 26.67 -3.30 -8.15
N GLN A 263 27.03 -2.55 -9.19
CA GLN A 263 26.79 -2.96 -10.59
C GLN A 263 27.31 -4.36 -10.88
N SER A 264 28.43 -4.75 -10.26
CA SER A 264 29.08 -6.05 -10.50
C SER A 264 28.17 -7.24 -10.20
N ALA A 265 27.19 -7.06 -9.31
CA ALA A 265 26.22 -8.08 -8.97
C ALA A 265 25.16 -8.30 -10.05
N ALA A 266 24.89 -7.28 -10.88
CA ALA A 266 23.94 -7.34 -12.00
C ALA A 266 24.62 -7.04 -13.35
N LYS A 267 25.94 -7.24 -13.45
CA LYS A 267 26.77 -6.87 -14.61
C LYS A 267 26.21 -7.39 -15.93
N LYS A 268 25.73 -8.63 -15.94
CA LYS A 268 25.13 -9.26 -17.13
C LYS A 268 23.93 -8.47 -17.64
N HIS A 269 23.07 -7.97 -16.74
CA HIS A 269 21.88 -7.21 -17.12
C HIS A 269 22.23 -5.84 -17.70
N PHE A 270 23.22 -5.14 -17.14
CA PHE A 270 23.71 -3.88 -17.72
C PHE A 270 24.39 -4.08 -19.10
N GLN A 271 25.01 -5.24 -19.33
CA GLN A 271 25.63 -5.56 -20.63
C GLN A 271 24.60 -5.98 -21.70
N GLU A 272 23.55 -6.70 -21.30
CA GLU A 272 22.50 -7.18 -22.22
C GLU A 272 21.48 -6.08 -22.57
N ASN A 273 21.40 -5.01 -21.78
CA ASN A 273 20.43 -3.93 -21.95
C ASN A 273 21.17 -2.59 -22.09
N PRO A 274 21.46 -2.13 -23.33
CA PRO A 274 22.22 -0.90 -23.58
C PRO A 274 21.58 0.37 -23.01
N ASP A 275 20.27 0.35 -22.79
CA ASP A 275 19.48 1.47 -22.26
C ASP A 275 19.41 1.48 -20.72
N LEU A 276 19.97 0.45 -20.07
CA LEU A 276 20.03 0.33 -18.62
C LEU A 276 21.40 0.80 -18.12
N HIS A 277 21.39 1.89 -17.38
CA HIS A 277 22.59 2.54 -16.84
C HIS A 277 22.64 2.43 -15.32
N TYR A 278 23.80 2.73 -14.73
CA TYR A 278 23.95 2.71 -13.28
C TYR A 278 24.74 3.90 -12.74
N LEU A 279 24.43 4.24 -11.49
CA LEU A 279 25.16 5.19 -10.67
C LEU A 279 25.35 4.59 -9.28
N ASN A 280 26.56 4.08 -9.01
CA ASN A 280 26.86 3.36 -7.77
C ASN A 280 27.99 4.02 -6.98
N PRO A 281 27.89 4.06 -5.64
CA PRO A 281 28.99 4.47 -4.80
C PRO A 281 30.04 3.35 -4.66
N LEU A 282 31.31 3.73 -4.83
CA LEU A 282 32.44 2.86 -4.56
C LEU A 282 32.76 2.79 -3.06
N LYS A 283 33.40 1.69 -2.67
CA LYS A 283 34.02 1.60 -1.33
C LYS A 283 35.21 2.54 -1.25
N ARG A 284 35.49 3.05 -0.04
CA ARG A 284 36.58 4.03 0.19
C ARG A 284 37.97 3.44 -0.06
N ASP A 285 38.10 2.11 -0.01
CA ASP A 285 39.33 1.35 -0.27
C ASP A 285 39.41 0.81 -1.72
N SER A 286 38.57 1.34 -2.63
CA SER A 286 38.56 0.91 -4.02
C SER A 286 39.89 1.25 -4.72
N ARG A 287 40.58 0.22 -5.24
CA ARG A 287 41.87 0.38 -5.95
C ARG A 287 41.76 1.34 -7.14
N ILE A 288 40.70 1.21 -7.94
CA ILE A 288 40.49 2.09 -9.10
C ILE A 288 40.37 3.56 -8.72
N ALA A 289 39.84 3.86 -7.52
CA ALA A 289 39.75 5.24 -7.04
C ALA A 289 41.12 5.79 -6.62
N SER A 290 42.00 4.95 -6.08
CA SER A 290 43.39 5.30 -5.76
C SER A 290 44.22 5.47 -7.02
N ASP A 291 44.13 4.54 -7.96
CA ASP A 291 44.91 4.55 -9.22
C ASP A 291 44.59 5.77 -10.08
N LEU A 292 43.34 6.24 -10.05
CA LEU A 292 42.89 7.45 -10.75
C LEU A 292 42.95 8.72 -9.88
N HIS A 293 43.59 8.67 -8.70
CA HIS A 293 43.78 9.82 -7.82
C HIS A 293 42.46 10.56 -7.49
N MET A 294 41.37 9.81 -7.30
CA MET A 294 40.02 10.37 -7.17
C MET A 294 39.83 11.25 -5.93
N LEU A 295 40.74 11.25 -4.96
CA LEU A 295 40.65 12.12 -3.77
C LEU A 295 41.41 13.45 -3.91
N GLU A 296 42.07 13.67 -5.05
CA GLU A 296 42.70 14.94 -5.39
C GLU A 296 41.72 15.80 -6.20
N PHE A 297 40.92 16.62 -5.51
CA PHE A 297 39.86 17.39 -6.16
C PHE A 297 40.43 18.56 -6.98
N THR A 298 40.04 18.64 -8.26
CA THR A 298 40.62 19.57 -9.23
C THR A 298 39.72 20.74 -9.60
N ALA A 299 38.43 20.68 -9.24
CA ALA A 299 37.45 21.71 -9.58
C ALA A 299 36.41 21.95 -8.47
N LEU A 300 35.78 23.12 -8.50
CA LEU A 300 34.60 23.45 -7.69
C LEU A 300 33.33 23.01 -8.41
N LEU A 301 32.37 22.43 -7.68
CA LEU A 301 31.11 22.01 -8.26
C LEU A 301 30.18 23.22 -8.44
N GLY A 302 29.84 23.55 -9.69
CA GLY A 302 28.91 24.63 -10.00
C GLY A 302 27.55 24.44 -9.33
N GLY A 303 27.00 25.51 -8.75
CA GLY A 303 25.70 25.50 -8.07
C GLY A 303 25.69 24.90 -6.66
N TYR A 304 26.84 24.42 -6.14
CA TYR A 304 26.94 23.85 -4.79
C TYR A 304 28.11 24.47 -4.02
N GLU A 305 27.81 25.23 -2.97
CA GLU A 305 28.84 25.85 -2.12
C GLU A 305 29.62 24.81 -1.31
N GLY A 306 30.93 24.97 -1.23
CA GLY A 306 31.80 24.12 -0.40
C GLY A 306 31.99 22.69 -0.92
N ILE A 307 31.62 22.42 -2.19
CA ILE A 307 31.80 21.13 -2.82
C ILE A 307 32.89 21.21 -3.89
N THR A 308 33.89 20.33 -3.75
CA THR A 308 34.95 20.12 -4.74
C THR A 308 34.77 18.75 -5.38
N TYR A 309 35.17 18.61 -6.64
CA TYR A 309 34.98 17.36 -7.38
C TYR A 309 36.16 17.02 -8.29
N ARG A 310 36.20 15.76 -8.74
CA ARG A 310 37.04 15.28 -9.84
C ARG A 310 36.27 14.25 -10.66
N LYS A 311 36.52 14.24 -11.97
CA LYS A 311 35.95 13.28 -12.93
C LYS A 311 37.10 12.67 -13.72
N GLU A 312 37.10 11.34 -13.83
CA GLU A 312 38.10 10.60 -14.61
C GLU A 312 37.43 9.45 -15.37
N LYS A 313 38.00 9.09 -16.52
CA LYS A 313 37.59 7.90 -17.28
C LYS A 313 38.50 6.72 -16.94
N ALA A 314 37.90 5.62 -16.53
CA ALA A 314 38.59 4.37 -16.28
C ALA A 314 38.99 3.66 -17.59
N ALA A 315 40.00 2.79 -17.49
CA ALA A 315 40.48 1.98 -18.61
C ALA A 315 39.41 1.03 -19.18
N ASP A 316 38.43 0.63 -18.38
CA ASP A 316 37.30 -0.21 -18.80
C ASP A 316 36.13 0.59 -19.38
N GLY A 317 36.32 1.88 -19.64
CA GLY A 317 35.36 2.77 -20.29
C GLY A 317 34.39 3.48 -19.35
N ARG A 318 34.34 3.08 -18.07
CA ARG A 318 33.45 3.68 -17.06
C ARG A 318 33.96 5.03 -16.60
N PHE A 319 33.08 5.87 -16.07
CA PHE A 319 33.42 7.18 -15.52
C PHE A 319 33.36 7.15 -13.99
N LEU A 320 34.40 7.68 -13.36
CA LEU A 320 34.45 7.89 -11.92
C LEU A 320 34.23 9.38 -11.62
N TYR A 321 33.39 9.64 -10.62
CA TYR A 321 33.09 10.97 -10.13
C TYR A 321 33.34 10.99 -8.64
N SER A 322 34.23 11.85 -8.16
CA SER A 322 34.46 12.04 -6.74
C SER A 322 34.03 13.42 -6.30
N PHE A 323 33.54 13.48 -5.08
CA PHE A 323 33.09 14.72 -4.46
C PHE A 323 33.60 14.79 -3.03
N ARG A 324 33.97 16.00 -2.60
CA ARG A 324 34.21 16.33 -1.21
C ARG A 324 33.37 17.52 -0.81
N ASP A 325 32.49 17.27 0.16
CA ASP A 325 31.63 18.25 0.80
C ASP A 325 32.30 18.73 2.09
N ALA A 326 32.68 20.01 2.13
CA ALA A 326 33.39 20.60 3.27
C ALA A 326 32.56 20.58 4.57
N TYR A 327 31.23 20.75 4.47
CA TYR A 327 30.35 20.71 5.62
C TYR A 327 30.23 19.29 6.19
N ARG A 328 30.03 18.28 5.32
CA ARG A 328 30.04 16.87 5.73
C ARG A 328 31.38 16.47 6.32
N ALA A 329 32.48 16.95 5.76
CA ALA A 329 33.82 16.67 6.28
C ALA A 329 33.99 17.20 7.72
N ALA A 330 33.58 18.44 7.99
CA ALA A 330 33.63 19.02 9.34
C ALA A 330 32.73 18.27 10.32
N LYS A 331 31.54 17.82 9.88
CA LYS A 331 30.63 17.02 10.70
C LYS A 331 31.21 15.64 11.03
N GLU A 332 31.74 14.92 10.03
CA GLU A 332 32.39 13.62 10.22
C GLU A 332 33.56 13.74 11.22
N GLU A 333 34.35 14.80 11.13
CA GLU A 333 35.43 15.07 12.07
C GLU A 333 34.93 15.29 13.49
N SER A 334 33.91 16.15 13.68
CA SER A 334 33.28 16.38 14.99
C SER A 334 32.76 15.08 15.61
N ASP A 335 32.09 14.25 14.81
CA ASP A 335 31.53 12.98 15.27
C ASP A 335 32.62 11.93 15.54
N TRP A 336 33.72 11.95 14.79
CA TRP A 336 34.91 11.15 15.09
C TRP A 336 35.50 11.52 16.45
N LEU A 337 35.74 12.81 16.71
CA LEU A 337 36.29 13.30 17.98
C LEU A 337 35.39 12.95 19.18
N LYS A 338 34.07 13.11 19.04
CA LYS A 338 33.10 12.70 20.07
C LYS A 338 33.17 11.20 20.37
N ARG A 339 33.27 10.36 19.32
CA ARG A 339 33.39 8.90 19.49
C ARG A 339 34.69 8.52 20.17
N SER A 340 35.82 9.12 19.78
CA SER A 340 37.11 8.83 20.40
C SER A 340 37.18 9.29 21.86
N ARG A 341 36.56 10.43 22.19
CA ARG A 341 36.38 10.84 23.58
C ARG A 341 35.58 9.81 24.39
N LYS A 342 34.50 9.26 23.82
CA LYS A 342 33.66 8.26 24.50
C LYS A 342 34.38 6.93 24.72
N LYS A 343 35.25 6.52 23.77
CA LYS A 343 36.03 5.28 23.84
C LYS A 343 37.37 5.46 24.58
N ASN A 344 37.79 6.69 24.82
CA ASN A 344 39.09 7.05 25.37
C ASN A 344 40.28 6.51 24.53
N ASP A 345 40.17 6.57 23.20
CA ASP A 345 41.12 5.99 22.24
C ASP A 345 41.70 7.01 21.23
N TYR A 346 41.76 8.29 21.63
CA TYR A 346 42.23 9.36 20.73
C TYR A 346 43.69 9.18 20.28
N SER A 347 43.92 9.35 18.98
CA SER A 347 45.22 9.33 18.33
C SER A 347 45.27 10.36 17.19
N LEU A 348 46.28 11.24 17.21
CA LEU A 348 46.47 12.26 16.17
C LEU A 348 46.72 11.63 14.80
N ALA A 349 47.50 10.54 14.75
CA ALA A 349 47.82 9.84 13.51
C ALA A 349 46.56 9.23 12.87
N ASP A 350 45.65 8.68 13.69
CA ASP A 350 44.41 8.10 13.18
C ASP A 350 43.41 9.18 12.75
N LEU A 351 43.38 10.32 13.44
CA LEU A 351 42.63 11.50 12.99
C LEU A 351 43.13 11.99 11.62
N GLN A 352 44.45 12.10 11.43
CA GLN A 352 45.03 12.54 10.15
C GLN A 352 44.67 11.59 9.01
N LYS A 353 44.75 10.28 9.24
CA LYS A 353 44.30 9.27 8.26
C LYS A 353 42.81 9.41 7.94
N ALA A 354 41.97 9.63 8.96
CA ALA A 354 40.54 9.76 8.77
C ALA A 354 40.15 11.06 8.03
N ARG A 355 40.85 12.18 8.33
CA ARG A 355 40.65 13.48 7.65
C ARG A 355 40.83 13.42 6.14
N ALA A 356 41.71 12.57 5.64
CA ALA A 356 41.94 12.40 4.20
C ALA A 356 40.68 11.94 3.44
N VAL A 357 39.74 11.27 4.12
CA VAL A 357 38.52 10.70 3.51
C VAL A 357 37.22 11.31 4.02
N PHE A 358 37.27 12.25 4.97
CA PHE A 358 36.06 12.87 5.51
C PHE A 358 35.29 13.67 4.46
N GLY A 359 33.97 13.50 4.46
CA GLY A 359 33.07 14.17 3.53
C GLY A 359 33.24 13.74 2.08
N THR A 360 33.96 12.64 1.81
CA THR A 360 34.23 12.15 0.45
C THR A 360 33.27 11.05 0.02
N VAL A 361 32.90 11.08 -1.25
CA VAL A 361 32.20 10.00 -1.95
C VAL A 361 32.80 9.86 -3.34
N VAL A 362 32.99 8.61 -3.79
CA VAL A 362 33.40 8.27 -5.14
C VAL A 362 32.29 7.43 -5.75
N LEU A 363 31.83 7.80 -6.94
CA LEU A 363 30.76 7.17 -7.68
C LEU A 363 31.32 6.62 -8.99
N GLU A 364 30.79 5.49 -9.43
CA GLU A 364 31.00 4.94 -10.76
C GLU A 364 29.71 5.01 -11.58
N CYS A 365 29.85 5.35 -12.85
CA CYS A 365 28.75 5.43 -13.81
C CYS A 365 29.25 4.99 -15.20
N ASP A 366 28.39 4.37 -15.98
CA ASP A 366 28.66 4.01 -17.37
C ASP A 366 28.37 5.14 -18.35
N LEU A 367 27.71 6.21 -17.90
CA LEU A 367 27.42 7.41 -18.71
C LEU A 367 28.47 8.52 -18.52
N ASP A 368 28.81 9.15 -19.65
CA ASP A 368 29.63 10.37 -19.70
C ASP A 368 28.76 11.61 -19.47
N THR A 369 28.54 11.97 -18.21
CA THR A 369 27.63 13.05 -17.82
C THR A 369 28.37 14.13 -17.02
N ASP A 370 27.80 15.32 -16.88
CA ASP A 370 28.38 16.36 -16.05
C ASP A 370 28.35 15.98 -14.55
N ALA A 371 29.35 16.45 -13.81
CA ALA A 371 29.48 16.13 -12.39
C ALA A 371 28.33 16.70 -11.54
N GLN A 372 27.69 17.78 -12.00
CA GLN A 372 26.56 18.41 -11.29
C GLN A 372 25.32 17.51 -11.34
N ALA A 373 25.00 16.95 -12.50
CA ALA A 373 23.92 15.99 -12.68
C ALA A 373 24.17 14.71 -11.86
N ILE A 374 25.39 14.17 -11.88
CA ILE A 374 25.76 13.00 -11.08
C ILE A 374 25.59 13.29 -9.58
N TYR A 375 26.09 14.42 -9.10
CA TYR A 375 25.93 14.80 -7.69
C TYR A 375 24.46 14.97 -7.33
N LYS A 376 23.67 15.64 -8.18
CA LYS A 376 22.23 15.84 -7.99
C LYS A 376 21.48 14.51 -7.92
N ALA A 377 21.70 13.61 -8.89
CA ALA A 377 21.07 12.29 -8.93
C ALA A 377 21.40 11.47 -7.68
N TYR A 378 22.68 11.41 -7.28
CA TYR A 378 23.07 10.68 -6.08
C TYR A 378 22.56 11.34 -4.79
N SER A 379 22.47 12.67 -4.73
CA SER A 379 21.96 13.38 -3.55
C SER A 379 20.49 13.05 -3.28
N LYS A 380 19.70 12.82 -4.34
CA LYS A 380 18.31 12.36 -4.27
C LYS A 380 18.16 10.90 -3.84
N ARG A 381 19.24 10.11 -3.77
CA ARG A 381 19.19 8.74 -3.21
C ARG A 381 18.55 8.71 -1.82
N TRP A 382 18.73 9.76 -1.01
CA TRP A 382 18.11 9.83 0.32
C TRP A 382 16.57 9.83 0.29
N GLU A 383 15.95 10.21 -0.83
CA GLU A 383 14.49 10.17 -1.00
C GLU A 383 13.94 8.75 -0.80
N ILE A 384 14.68 7.70 -1.18
CA ILE A 384 14.22 6.33 -0.93
C ILE A 384 14.19 5.98 0.56
N GLU A 385 15.11 6.51 1.37
CA GLU A 385 15.06 6.30 2.82
C GLU A 385 13.84 6.99 3.44
N LEU A 386 13.50 8.17 2.92
CA LEU A 386 12.27 8.88 3.29
C LEU A 386 11.04 8.06 2.86
N VAL A 387 11.06 7.49 1.64
CA VAL A 387 10.03 6.60 1.11
C VAL A 387 9.79 5.42 2.04
N MET A 388 10.86 4.69 2.38
CA MET A 388 10.82 3.52 3.26
C MET A 388 10.39 3.88 4.69
N ARG A 389 10.72 5.09 5.15
CA ARG A 389 10.26 5.59 6.46
C ARG A 389 8.77 5.91 6.44
N PHE A 390 8.26 6.53 5.38
CA PHE A 390 6.82 6.76 5.21
C PHE A 390 6.07 5.44 5.12
N TYR A 391 6.56 4.50 4.32
CA TYR A 391 6.04 3.15 4.22
C TYR A 391 5.82 2.50 5.60
N LYS A 392 6.85 2.48 6.44
CA LYS A 392 6.75 1.88 7.78
C LYS A 392 5.89 2.70 8.74
N SER A 393 6.11 4.01 8.81
CA SER A 393 5.52 4.83 9.87
C SER A 393 4.12 5.36 9.56
N ALA A 394 3.83 5.70 8.30
CA ALA A 394 2.56 6.27 7.89
C ALA A 394 1.49 5.19 7.63
N LEU A 395 1.90 4.05 7.08
CA LEU A 395 1.02 2.93 6.77
C LEU A 395 1.03 1.82 7.82
N GLU A 396 1.96 1.87 8.78
CA GLU A 396 2.13 0.85 9.82
C GLU A 396 2.42 -0.55 9.22
N PHE A 397 3.27 -0.54 8.20
CA PHE A 397 3.74 -1.73 7.47
C PHE A 397 5.12 -2.20 7.97
N ASP A 398 5.41 -2.06 9.27
CA ASP A 398 6.68 -2.49 9.85
C ASP A 398 6.73 -3.98 10.20
N GLU A 399 5.60 -4.68 10.17
CA GLU A 399 5.45 -6.11 10.45
C GLU A 399 4.56 -6.82 9.42
N THR A 400 4.78 -8.12 9.21
CA THR A 400 3.81 -8.98 8.52
C THR A 400 2.75 -9.47 9.50
N ARG A 401 1.51 -9.65 9.01
CA ARG A 401 0.36 -10.08 9.83
C ARG A 401 -0.27 -11.39 9.35
N VAL A 402 0.48 -12.12 8.53
CA VAL A 402 0.05 -13.36 7.87
C VAL A 402 1.15 -14.42 8.00
N HIS A 403 0.78 -15.69 7.85
CA HIS A 403 1.67 -16.78 8.26
C HIS A 403 2.43 -17.45 7.10
N ASP A 404 1.75 -17.85 6.03
CA ASP A 404 2.35 -18.62 4.93
C ASP A 404 2.89 -17.73 3.80
N ASP A 405 3.76 -18.29 2.97
CA ASP A 405 4.46 -17.58 1.89
C ASP A 405 3.51 -16.83 0.96
N TYR A 406 2.43 -17.49 0.53
CA TYR A 406 1.50 -16.90 -0.44
C TYR A 406 0.74 -15.73 0.17
N SER A 407 0.25 -15.87 1.40
CA SER A 407 -0.42 -14.76 2.08
C SER A 407 0.51 -13.57 2.28
N VAL A 408 1.80 -13.80 2.60
CA VAL A 408 2.80 -12.71 2.68
C VAL A 408 2.93 -12.03 1.32
N ILE A 409 3.21 -12.77 0.25
CA ILE A 409 3.41 -12.19 -1.08
C ILE A 409 2.16 -11.43 -1.57
N GLY A 410 0.96 -11.99 -1.40
CA GLY A 410 -0.28 -11.33 -1.79
C GLY A 410 -0.58 -10.07 -0.96
N SER A 411 -0.30 -10.09 0.35
CA SER A 411 -0.46 -8.90 1.19
C SER A 411 0.56 -7.82 0.83
N GLU A 412 1.82 -8.18 0.60
CA GLU A 412 2.88 -7.23 0.23
C GLU A 412 2.63 -6.59 -1.14
N PHE A 413 1.97 -7.30 -2.06
CA PHE A 413 1.50 -6.69 -3.31
C PHE A 413 0.45 -5.60 -3.09
N CYS A 414 -0.49 -5.80 -2.16
CA CYS A 414 -1.44 -4.74 -1.78
C CYS A 414 -0.75 -3.59 -1.02
N ASP A 415 0.29 -3.88 -0.23
CA ASP A 415 1.10 -2.85 0.44
C ASP A 415 1.93 -2.02 -0.56
N PHE A 416 2.44 -2.65 -1.62
CA PHE A 416 3.09 -1.94 -2.73
C PHE A 416 2.14 -0.91 -3.34
N LEU A 417 0.90 -1.32 -3.68
CA LEU A 417 -0.11 -0.42 -4.23
C LEU A 417 -0.50 0.69 -3.24
N SER A 418 -0.61 0.36 -1.96
CA SER A 418 -0.82 1.35 -0.89
C SER A 418 0.32 2.36 -0.83
N SER A 419 1.55 1.92 -1.06
CA SER A 419 2.73 2.79 -1.15
C SER A 419 2.61 3.74 -2.33
N VAL A 420 2.26 3.24 -3.51
CA VAL A 420 2.04 4.08 -4.69
C VAL A 420 0.99 5.16 -4.41
N LEU A 421 -0.17 4.80 -3.85
CA LEU A 421 -1.20 5.77 -3.49
C LEU A 421 -0.68 6.81 -2.48
N THR A 422 0.11 6.39 -1.50
CA THR A 422 0.71 7.27 -0.48
C THR A 422 1.62 8.32 -1.10
N PHE A 423 2.47 7.94 -2.05
CA PHE A 423 3.34 8.91 -2.74
C PHE A 423 2.55 9.87 -3.62
N ARG A 424 1.51 9.40 -4.29
CA ARG A 424 0.60 10.30 -5.02
C ARG A 424 -0.10 11.29 -4.08
N MET A 425 -0.48 10.87 -2.87
CA MET A 425 -1.01 11.78 -1.85
C MET A 425 0.04 12.76 -1.35
N ILE A 426 1.27 12.32 -1.08
CA ILE A 426 2.39 13.21 -0.69
C ILE A 426 2.62 14.29 -1.74
N ARG A 427 2.71 13.90 -3.02
CA ARG A 427 2.86 14.84 -4.13
C ARG A 427 1.70 15.83 -4.21
N ALA A 428 0.46 15.37 -4.05
CA ALA A 428 -0.70 16.25 -4.02
C ALA A 428 -0.67 17.22 -2.83
N PHE A 429 -0.22 16.77 -1.66
CA PHE A 429 -0.09 17.61 -0.47
C PHE A 429 1.04 18.64 -0.59
N ASP A 430 2.14 18.26 -1.23
CA ASP A 430 3.28 19.15 -1.51
C ASP A 430 2.90 20.23 -2.52
N GLN A 431 2.29 19.86 -3.65
CA GLN A 431 1.75 20.79 -4.65
C GLN A 431 0.72 21.74 -4.05
N ALA A 432 -0.11 21.22 -3.14
CA ALA A 432 -1.06 22.02 -2.40
C ALA A 432 -0.41 22.82 -1.26
N LYS A 433 0.91 22.81 -1.05
CA LYS A 433 1.66 23.46 0.05
C LYS A 433 1.14 23.17 1.45
N LEU A 434 0.67 21.94 1.69
CA LEU A 434 0.19 21.49 2.99
C LEU A 434 1.32 20.97 3.88
N LEU A 435 2.33 20.35 3.28
CA LEU A 435 3.45 19.74 4.01
C LEU A 435 4.40 20.76 4.63
N GLU A 436 4.41 22.01 4.14
CA GLU A 436 5.10 23.14 4.77
C GLU A 436 4.52 23.49 6.15
N GLN A 437 3.23 23.21 6.36
CA GLN A 437 2.48 23.64 7.55
C GLN A 437 2.19 22.50 8.52
N MET A 438 2.12 21.26 8.02
CA MET A 438 1.76 20.11 8.82
C MET A 438 2.26 18.79 8.24
N PRO A 439 2.58 17.80 9.10
CA PRO A 439 3.00 16.49 8.63
C PRO A 439 1.85 15.72 7.96
N TYR A 440 2.19 14.79 7.07
CA TYR A 440 1.26 13.88 6.38
C TYR A 440 0.15 13.32 7.28
N LYS A 441 0.51 12.74 8.43
CA LYS A 441 -0.45 12.15 9.38
C LYS A 441 -1.50 13.17 9.88
N LYS A 442 -1.14 14.45 9.99
CA LYS A 442 -2.06 15.52 10.40
C LYS A 442 -3.02 15.88 9.27
N VAL A 443 -2.56 15.92 8.01
CA VAL A 443 -3.43 16.09 6.84
C VAL A 443 -4.45 14.95 6.76
N MET A 444 -4.00 13.69 6.86
CA MET A 444 -4.88 12.52 6.82
C MET A 444 -5.93 12.53 7.95
N LYS A 445 -5.54 12.93 9.17
CA LYS A 445 -6.49 13.11 10.28
C LYS A 445 -7.54 14.17 10.01
N ILE A 446 -7.22 15.23 9.26
CA ILE A 446 -8.19 16.25 8.86
C ILE A 446 -9.14 15.68 7.81
N LEU A 447 -8.62 14.95 6.80
CA LEU A 447 -9.45 14.31 5.78
C LEU A 447 -10.44 13.30 6.39
N ALA A 448 -10.00 12.51 7.37
CA ALA A 448 -10.86 11.56 8.09
C ALA A 448 -12.01 12.21 8.89
N ARG A 449 -11.96 13.52 9.13
CA ARG A 449 -13.07 14.26 9.81
C ARG A 449 -14.18 14.65 8.85
N ALA A 450 -13.90 14.70 7.55
CA ALA A 450 -14.88 15.07 6.54
C ALA A 450 -15.67 13.81 6.12
N LYS A 451 -16.91 13.72 6.62
CA LYS A 451 -17.85 12.61 6.40
C LYS A 451 -19.09 13.09 5.62
N MET A 452 -19.71 12.19 4.88
CA MET A 452 -21.02 12.42 4.25
C MET A 452 -22.11 11.77 5.09
N PHE A 453 -23.23 12.47 5.26
CA PHE A 453 -24.44 11.95 5.87
C PHE A 453 -25.54 11.84 4.81
N ASN A 454 -26.17 10.66 4.71
CA ASN A 454 -27.31 10.42 3.84
C ASN A 454 -28.57 10.92 4.54
N ASP A 455 -28.90 12.18 4.28
CA ASP A 455 -30.01 12.84 4.94
C ASP A 455 -31.34 12.36 4.32
N PRO A 456 -32.29 11.83 5.12
CA PRO A 456 -33.56 11.33 4.61
C PRO A 456 -34.27 12.34 3.69
N GLY A 457 -34.53 11.93 2.44
CA GLY A 457 -35.18 12.76 1.43
C GLY A 457 -34.29 13.80 0.75
N CYS A 458 -33.08 14.06 1.25
CA CYS A 458 -32.14 15.04 0.69
C CYS A 458 -30.91 14.38 0.02
N GLY A 459 -30.58 13.15 0.41
CA GLY A 459 -29.42 12.41 -0.07
C GLY A 459 -28.13 12.79 0.66
N TRP A 460 -26.99 12.36 0.10
CA TRP A 460 -25.67 12.58 0.70
C TRP A 460 -25.30 14.06 0.77
N ARG A 461 -24.97 14.55 1.97
CA ARG A 461 -24.40 15.88 2.21
C ARG A 461 -23.20 15.84 3.14
N LEU A 462 -22.26 16.76 2.95
CA LEU A 462 -21.10 16.90 3.83
C LEU A 462 -21.55 17.36 5.21
N ILE A 463 -21.07 16.69 6.27
CA ILE A 463 -21.28 17.17 7.63
C ILE A 463 -20.51 18.48 7.85
N ARG A 464 -21.01 19.36 8.69
CA ARG A 464 -20.34 20.63 8.98
C ARG A 464 -18.97 20.35 9.61
N ILE A 465 -17.92 20.84 8.98
CA ILE A 465 -16.53 20.79 9.48
C ILE A 465 -16.01 22.20 9.73
N ASN A 466 -14.84 22.31 10.37
CA ASN A 466 -14.19 23.61 10.58
C ASN A 466 -13.87 24.27 9.22
N PRO A 467 -14.14 25.57 9.03
CA PRO A 467 -13.83 26.29 7.79
C PRO A 467 -12.38 26.13 7.32
N SER A 468 -11.42 26.07 8.24
CA SER A 468 -10.00 25.81 7.92
C SER A 468 -9.77 24.44 7.28
N TYR A 469 -10.56 23.42 7.63
CA TYR A 469 -10.47 22.09 7.03
C TYR A 469 -11.18 22.05 5.68
N GLU A 470 -12.27 22.79 5.55
CA GLU A 470 -12.97 22.98 4.28
C GLU A 470 -12.05 23.61 3.22
N GLU A 471 -11.20 24.55 3.62
CA GLU A 471 -10.19 25.15 2.74
C GLU A 471 -9.14 24.12 2.27
N ILE A 472 -8.77 23.17 3.13
CA ILE A 472 -7.89 22.05 2.72
C ILE A 472 -8.58 21.19 1.66
N LEU A 473 -9.88 20.90 1.80
CA LEU A 473 -10.64 20.15 0.78
C LEU A 473 -10.69 20.90 -0.56
N LYS A 474 -10.78 22.24 -0.54
CA LYS A 474 -10.75 23.07 -1.75
C LYS A 474 -9.37 23.10 -2.40
N ARG A 475 -8.29 23.26 -1.61
CA ARG A 475 -6.90 23.20 -2.12
C ARG A 475 -6.57 21.86 -2.78
N LEU A 476 -7.15 20.77 -2.27
CA LEU A 476 -7.01 19.43 -2.85
C LEU A 476 -8.03 19.14 -3.96
N ASP A 477 -8.95 20.07 -4.22
CA ASP A 477 -10.00 19.98 -5.22
C ASP A 477 -10.82 18.67 -5.07
N ILE A 478 -11.28 18.44 -3.84
CA ILE A 478 -12.18 17.34 -3.42
C ILE A 478 -13.38 17.87 -2.62
N HIS A 479 -13.53 19.19 -2.54
CA HIS A 479 -14.68 19.81 -1.89
C HIS A 479 -15.95 19.50 -2.69
N PRO A 480 -17.02 18.97 -2.06
CA PRO A 480 -18.25 18.65 -2.76
C PRO A 480 -18.97 19.94 -3.17
N THR A 481 -18.79 20.35 -4.42
CA THR A 481 -19.68 21.32 -5.07
C THR A 481 -21.09 20.71 -5.21
N GLN A 482 -22.13 21.50 -4.96
CA GLN A 482 -23.51 21.08 -4.65
C GLN A 482 -24.06 19.82 -5.37
N LYS A 483 -24.66 18.93 -4.56
CA LYS A 483 -25.51 17.76 -4.86
C LYS A 483 -24.88 16.66 -5.72
N LEU A 484 -24.07 15.82 -5.07
CA LEU A 484 -23.76 14.47 -5.53
C LEU A 484 -25.04 13.63 -5.49
N GLN A 485 -25.81 13.59 -6.59
CA GLN A 485 -26.91 12.65 -6.69
C GLN A 485 -26.35 11.24 -6.92
N PRO A 486 -26.77 10.23 -6.13
CA PRO A 486 -26.31 8.87 -6.33
C PRO A 486 -26.73 8.35 -7.70
N LYS A 487 -25.83 7.64 -8.39
CA LYS A 487 -26.18 6.89 -9.60
C LYS A 487 -27.28 5.89 -9.25
N LYS A 488 -28.48 6.07 -9.83
CA LYS A 488 -29.59 5.12 -9.66
C LYS A 488 -29.11 3.71 -10.01
N LYS A 489 -29.32 2.75 -9.10
CA LYS A 489 -29.19 1.32 -9.40
C LYS A 489 -30.05 1.03 -10.65
N ARG A 490 -29.44 0.52 -11.73
CA ARG A 490 -30.18 0.05 -12.91
C ARG A 490 -31.04 -1.13 -12.46
N GLY A 491 -32.31 -0.87 -12.19
CA GLY A 491 -33.31 -1.90 -11.94
C GLY A 491 -33.47 -2.79 -13.18
N ARG A 492 -33.72 -4.07 -12.94
CA ARG A 492 -34.04 -5.06 -13.98
C ARG A 492 -35.26 -4.56 -14.78
N PRO A 493 -35.24 -4.57 -16.13
CA PRO A 493 -36.39 -4.14 -16.93
C PRO A 493 -37.63 -4.95 -16.55
N ALA A 494 -38.78 -4.28 -16.43
CA ALA A 494 -40.05 -4.94 -16.19
C ALA A 494 -40.33 -5.97 -17.30
N LYS A 495 -40.66 -7.20 -16.93
CA LYS A 495 -41.13 -8.21 -17.89
C LYS A 495 -42.43 -7.73 -18.50
N ILE A 496 -42.41 -7.42 -19.79
CA ILE A 496 -43.60 -7.19 -20.60
C ILE A 496 -44.36 -8.53 -20.62
N LYS A 497 -45.55 -8.55 -20.03
CA LYS A 497 -46.50 -9.65 -20.23
C LYS A 497 -47.17 -9.42 -21.58
N HIS A 498 -46.92 -10.30 -22.54
CA HIS A 498 -47.77 -10.37 -23.73
C HIS A 498 -49.14 -10.92 -23.30
N VAL A 499 -50.19 -10.19 -23.66
CA VAL A 499 -51.60 -10.61 -23.61
C VAL A 499 -51.87 -11.54 -24.78
#